data_AF-A0A661ET68-F1
#
_entry.id   AF-A0A661ET68-F1
#
_cell.length_a   1.000
_cell.length_b   1.000
_cell.length_c   1.000
_cell.angle_alpha   90.00
_cell.angle_beta   90.00
_cell.angle_gamma   90.00
#
_symmetry.space_group_name_H-M   'P 1'
#
loop_
_entity.id
_entity.type
_entity.pdbx_description
1 polymer ?
#
loop_
_entity_poly.entity_id
_entity_poly.type
_entity_poly.pdbx_seq_one_letter_code
_entity_poly.pdbx_strand_id
1 'polypeptide(L)'
;MSIISSSWRQAPIALASALALAVFQLAISTSANARDLSIPSTKALQEVVDEAHAKFKDLQEGKNADYIPILATIPSELFGIVIVMRDGTTYTAGDVDYAFAIESTSKPFTAALVI
;
A
#
# COMPACT_ATOMS: atom_id res chain seq x y z
N MET A 1 4.54 -55.25 51.92
CA MET A 1 4.08 -55.34 50.51
C MET A 1 3.05 -54.24 50.28
N SER A 2 3.43 -53.10 49.71
CA SER A 2 2.51 -52.13 49.09
C SER A 2 3.32 -51.09 48.31
N ILE A 3 3.35 -51.19 46.99
CA ILE A 3 3.80 -50.12 46.09
C ILE A 3 2.86 -50.13 44.88
N ILE A 4 1.73 -49.42 44.96
CA ILE A 4 0.96 -49.04 43.76
C ILE A 4 0.42 -47.61 43.94
N SER A 5 0.63 -46.82 42.89
CA SER A 5 -0.08 -45.60 42.46
C SER A 5 0.31 -44.24 43.05
N SER A 6 1.20 -43.54 42.34
CA SER A 6 1.22 -42.06 42.30
C SER A 6 1.28 -41.47 40.89
N SER A 7 1.48 -42.27 39.83
CA SER A 7 1.74 -41.74 38.47
C SER A 7 0.53 -41.18 37.72
N TRP A 8 -0.70 -41.51 38.13
CA TRP A 8 -1.92 -41.07 37.42
C TRP A 8 -2.41 -39.67 37.81
N ARG A 9 -1.87 -39.11 38.91
CA ARG A 9 -2.24 -37.76 39.38
C ARG A 9 -1.51 -36.63 38.63
N GLN A 10 -0.39 -36.92 37.96
CA GLN A 10 0.46 -35.90 37.32
C GLN A 10 0.21 -35.73 35.82
N ALA A 11 -0.34 -36.75 35.15
CA ALA A 11 -0.67 -36.71 33.73
C ALA A 11 -1.64 -35.57 33.31
N PRO A 12 -2.74 -35.27 34.05
CA PRO A 12 -3.65 -34.20 33.64
C PRO A 12 -3.05 -32.80 33.84
N ILE A 13 -2.16 -32.63 34.82
CA ILE A 13 -1.48 -31.36 35.10
C ILE A 13 -0.46 -31.03 34.01
N ALA A 14 0.28 -32.03 33.53
CA ALA A 14 1.25 -31.87 32.44
C ALA A 14 0.57 -31.53 31.10
N LEU A 15 -0.60 -32.12 30.82
CA LEU A 15 -1.36 -31.84 29.59
C LEU A 15 -1.96 -30.43 29.61
N ALA A 16 -2.51 -29.99 30.75
CA ALA A 16 -3.07 -28.66 30.91
C ALA A 16 -2.01 -27.54 30.82
N SER A 17 -0.81 -27.79 31.34
CA SER A 17 0.31 -26.83 31.26
C SER A 17 0.91 -26.75 29.85
N ALA A 18 1.01 -27.86 29.12
CA ALA A 18 1.40 -27.85 27.70
C ALA A 18 0.38 -27.09 26.82
N LEU A 19 -0.92 -27.25 27.09
CA LEU A 19 -1.98 -26.52 26.38
C LEU A 19 -1.94 -25.01 26.69
N ALA A 20 -1.73 -24.64 27.95
CA ALA A 20 -1.59 -23.25 28.37
C ALA A 20 -0.37 -22.58 27.71
N LEU A 21 0.75 -23.30 27.59
CA LEU A 21 1.95 -22.79 26.93
C LEU A 21 1.73 -22.61 25.42
N ALA A 22 1.04 -23.55 24.77
CA ALA A 22 0.72 -23.45 23.35
C ALA A 22 -0.24 -22.29 23.04
N VAL A 23 -1.25 -22.06 23.88
CA VAL A 23 -2.17 -20.91 23.77
C VAL A 23 -1.42 -19.59 24.01
N PHE A 24 -0.50 -19.56 24.97
CA PHE A 24 0.32 -18.38 25.23
C PHE A 24 1.26 -18.06 24.05
N GLN A 25 1.87 -19.07 23.41
CA GLN A 25 2.71 -18.85 22.23
C GLN A 25 1.91 -18.45 20.97
N LEU A 26 0.69 -18.96 20.82
CA LEU A 26 -0.21 -18.53 19.76
C LEU A 26 -0.66 -17.07 19.94
N ALA A 27 -0.88 -16.64 21.18
CA ALA A 27 -1.24 -15.26 21.51
C ALA A 27 -0.10 -14.24 21.27
N ILE A 28 1.17 -14.67 21.37
CA ILE A 28 2.34 -13.81 21.09
C ILE A 28 2.59 -13.66 19.57
N SER A 29 2.17 -14.64 18.77
CA SER A 29 2.43 -14.65 17.32
C SER A 29 1.53 -13.71 16.51
N THR A 30 0.45 -13.18 17.10
CA THR A 30 -0.40 -12.12 16.51
C THR A 30 0.15 -10.73 16.82
N SER A 31 1.45 -10.52 16.56
CA SER A 31 1.99 -9.16 16.52
C SER A 31 1.38 -8.45 15.31
N ALA A 32 0.43 -7.56 15.57
CA ALA A 32 -0.18 -6.72 14.57
C ALA A 32 0.92 -6.00 13.77
N ASN A 33 0.82 -6.06 12.44
CA ASN A 33 1.75 -5.40 11.53
C ASN A 33 1.63 -3.88 11.72
N ALA A 34 2.42 -3.31 12.63
CA ALA A 34 2.47 -1.88 12.83
C ALA A 34 2.95 -1.26 11.51
N ARG A 35 2.11 -0.44 10.88
CA ARG A 35 2.53 0.31 9.70
C ARG A 35 3.64 1.25 10.13
N ASP A 36 4.84 1.02 9.63
CA ASP A 36 5.91 1.99 9.75
C ASP A 36 5.45 3.27 9.02
N LEU A 37 5.28 4.34 9.80
CA LEU A 37 4.87 5.66 9.31
C LEU A 37 6.10 6.51 8.91
N SER A 38 7.31 5.95 8.96
CA SER A 38 8.50 6.61 8.48
C SER A 38 8.36 6.90 6.98
N ILE A 39 8.82 8.09 6.55
CA ILE A 39 8.86 8.43 5.13
C ILE A 39 9.82 7.43 4.46
N PRO A 40 9.39 6.69 3.42
CA PRO A 40 10.26 5.78 2.71
C PRO A 40 11.51 6.51 2.20
N SER A 41 12.64 5.81 2.16
CA SER A 41 13.85 6.38 1.57
C SER A 41 13.60 6.90 0.16
N THR A 42 14.34 7.92 -0.28
CA THR A 42 14.34 8.44 -1.65
C THR A 42 14.39 7.34 -2.71
N LYS A 43 15.23 6.31 -2.49
CA LYS A 43 15.34 5.15 -3.39
C LYS A 43 14.04 4.35 -3.47
N ALA A 44 13.40 4.11 -2.32
CA ALA A 44 12.14 3.38 -2.26
C ALA A 44 11.00 4.15 -2.97
N LEU A 45 11.00 5.49 -2.90
CA LEU A 45 10.00 6.29 -3.61
C LEU A 45 10.16 6.21 -5.14
N GLN A 46 11.40 6.31 -5.65
CA GLN A 46 11.63 6.12 -7.08
C GLN A 46 11.27 4.70 -7.53
N GLU A 47 11.65 3.68 -6.77
CA GLU A 47 11.34 2.27 -7.08
C GLU A 47 9.83 2.03 -7.20
N VAL A 48 9.02 2.61 -6.32
CA VAL A 48 7.56 2.47 -6.37
C VAL A 48 6.97 3.18 -7.60
N VAL A 49 7.50 4.35 -7.96
CA VAL A 49 7.09 5.06 -9.18
C VAL A 49 7.42 4.25 -10.43
N ASP A 50 8.63 3.71 -10.50
CA ASP A 50 9.08 2.88 -11.62
C ASP A 50 8.27 1.58 -11.72
N GLU A 51 8.01 0.90 -10.60
CA GLU A 51 7.21 -0.32 -10.54
C GLU A 51 5.77 -0.06 -11.01
N ALA A 52 5.13 1.00 -10.48
CA ALA A 52 3.78 1.37 -10.87
C ALA A 52 3.70 1.71 -12.36
N HIS A 53 4.65 2.47 -12.88
CA HIS A 53 4.69 2.81 -14.29
C HIS A 53 4.88 1.57 -15.16
N ALA A 54 5.87 0.73 -14.85
CA ALA A 54 6.15 -0.50 -15.59
C ALA A 54 4.97 -1.48 -15.56
N LYS A 55 4.25 -1.55 -14.45
CA LYS A 55 3.09 -2.44 -14.29
C LYS A 55 1.89 -2.04 -15.15
N PHE A 56 1.69 -0.74 -15.39
CA PHE A 56 0.44 -0.23 -15.95
C PHE A 56 0.56 0.46 -17.31
N LYS A 57 1.77 0.84 -17.75
CA LYS A 57 1.98 1.55 -19.03
C LYS A 57 1.40 0.85 -20.26
N ASP A 58 1.29 -0.47 -20.23
CA ASP A 58 0.84 -1.28 -21.37
C ASP A 58 -0.67 -1.55 -21.33
N LEU A 59 -1.40 -1.04 -20.33
CA LEU A 59 -2.87 -1.12 -20.28
C LEU A 59 -3.46 -0.12 -21.28
N GLN A 60 -4.17 -0.66 -22.28
CA GLN A 60 -4.79 0.12 -23.37
C GLN A 60 -6.32 0.16 -23.28
N GLU A 61 -6.87 -0.09 -22.10
CA GLU A 61 -8.31 -0.02 -21.85
C GLU A 61 -8.79 1.43 -21.67
N GLY A 62 -10.07 1.67 -21.93
CA GLY A 62 -10.67 3.01 -21.86
C GLY A 62 -10.76 3.72 -23.21
N LYS A 63 -11.28 4.95 -23.17
CA LYS A 63 -11.41 5.84 -24.34
C LYS A 63 -11.25 7.27 -23.87
N ASN A 64 -10.53 8.08 -24.64
CA ASN A 64 -10.48 9.52 -24.41
C ASN A 64 -11.89 10.13 -24.42
N ALA A 65 -12.07 11.15 -23.58
CA ALA A 65 -13.27 11.98 -23.61
C ALA A 65 -13.39 12.71 -24.96
N ASP A 66 -14.61 12.80 -25.49
CA ASP A 66 -14.88 13.37 -26.81
C ASP A 66 -16.00 14.43 -26.82
N TYR A 67 -16.57 14.76 -25.65
CA TYR A 67 -17.59 15.80 -25.52
C TYR A 67 -17.03 17.22 -25.72
N ILE A 68 -15.71 17.42 -25.56
CA ILE A 68 -14.97 18.62 -26.01
C ILE A 68 -13.99 18.18 -27.10
N PRO A 69 -14.01 18.78 -28.30
CA PRO A 69 -13.23 18.29 -29.45
C PRO A 69 -11.73 18.11 -29.21
N ILE A 70 -11.10 18.98 -28.42
CA ILE A 70 -9.66 18.91 -28.13
C ILE A 70 -9.28 17.70 -27.26
N LEU A 71 -10.21 17.17 -26.45
CA LEU A 71 -9.92 16.02 -25.58
C LEU A 71 -9.78 14.72 -26.40
N ALA A 72 -10.49 14.63 -27.53
CA ALA A 72 -10.41 13.48 -28.42
C ALA A 72 -9.07 13.39 -29.17
N THR A 73 -8.32 14.50 -29.25
CA THR A 73 -7.05 14.56 -29.99
C THR A 73 -5.82 14.25 -29.14
N ILE A 74 -5.98 14.06 -27.83
CA ILE A 74 -4.88 13.71 -26.94
C ILE A 74 -4.41 12.29 -27.27
N PRO A 75 -3.10 11.99 -27.35
CA PRO A 75 -2.63 10.62 -27.54
C PRO A 75 -3.06 9.73 -26.35
N SER A 76 -3.70 8.60 -26.64
CA SER A 76 -4.29 7.70 -25.62
C SER A 76 -3.25 6.87 -24.85
N GLU A 77 -2.04 6.78 -25.40
CA GLU A 77 -0.92 6.05 -24.83
C GLU A 77 -0.16 6.82 -23.76
N LEU A 78 -0.45 8.12 -23.57
CA LEU A 78 0.22 8.95 -22.58
C LEU A 78 -0.03 8.43 -21.17
N PHE A 79 1.05 8.14 -20.45
CA PHE A 79 0.96 7.68 -19.08
C PHE A 79 2.14 8.18 -18.26
N GLY A 80 1.85 8.90 -17.17
CA GLY A 80 2.86 9.50 -16.29
C GLY A 80 2.49 9.35 -14.83
N ILE A 81 3.48 9.13 -13.97
CA ILE A 81 3.35 9.03 -12.52
C ILE A 81 4.35 9.98 -11.87
N VAL A 82 3.87 10.78 -10.91
CA VAL A 82 4.69 11.73 -10.16
C VAL A 82 4.37 11.66 -8.67
N ILE A 83 5.41 11.57 -7.84
CA ILE A 83 5.35 11.88 -6.41
C ILE A 83 6.08 13.21 -6.19
N VAL A 84 5.43 14.17 -5.54
CA VAL A 84 6.02 15.46 -5.14
C VAL A 84 6.07 15.56 -3.62
N MET A 85 7.27 15.73 -3.07
CA MET A 85 7.49 15.92 -1.64
C MET A 85 7.32 17.38 -1.24
N ARG A 86 7.10 17.64 0.05
CA ARG A 86 6.91 19.00 0.59
C ARG A 86 8.10 19.93 0.31
N ASP A 87 9.31 19.39 0.19
CA ASP A 87 10.53 20.14 -0.13
C ASP A 87 10.72 20.40 -1.63
N GLY A 88 9.78 19.93 -2.47
CA GLY A 88 9.84 20.06 -3.92
C GLY A 88 10.58 18.92 -4.62
N THR A 89 11.13 17.93 -3.90
CA THR A 89 11.72 16.74 -4.52
C THR A 89 10.66 15.96 -5.29
N THR A 90 10.96 15.60 -6.53
CA THR A 90 10.07 14.85 -7.40
C THR A 90 10.64 13.47 -7.74
N TYR A 91 9.75 12.49 -7.85
CA TYR A 91 10.03 11.15 -8.36
C TYR A 91 9.06 10.88 -9.49
N THR A 92 9.57 10.54 -10.67
CA THR A 92 8.81 10.59 -11.92
C THR A 92 9.08 9.37 -12.79
N ALA A 93 8.07 8.91 -13.53
CA ALA A 93 8.21 7.98 -14.64
C ALA A 93 7.13 8.26 -15.70
N GLY A 94 7.47 8.08 -16.98
CA GLY A 94 6.55 8.27 -18.10
C GLY A 94 6.42 9.70 -18.59
N ASP A 95 5.27 10.04 -19.18
CA ASP A 95 5.01 11.30 -19.91
C ASP A 95 4.67 12.49 -19.00
N VAL A 96 5.55 12.81 -18.05
CA VAL A 96 5.27 13.78 -16.96
C VAL A 96 5.32 15.24 -17.39
N ASP A 97 5.92 15.54 -18.54
CA ASP A 97 6.07 16.90 -19.07
C ASP A 97 4.97 17.27 -20.09
N TYR A 98 4.07 16.34 -20.41
CA TYR A 98 2.97 16.62 -21.33
C TYR A 98 1.92 17.51 -20.66
N ALA A 99 1.67 18.68 -21.25
CA ALA A 99 0.69 19.63 -20.72
C ALA A 99 -0.74 19.29 -21.18
N PHE A 100 -1.67 19.24 -20.24
CA PHE A 100 -3.10 19.04 -20.50
C PHE A 100 -3.97 19.85 -19.54
N ALA A 101 -5.26 20.02 -19.88
CA ALA A 101 -6.21 20.72 -19.02
C ALA A 101 -6.48 19.92 -17.74
N ILE A 102 -6.40 20.58 -16.57
CA ILE A 102 -6.60 19.91 -15.28
C ILE A 102 -8.07 19.58 -14.97
N GLU A 103 -9.02 20.08 -15.76
CA GLU A 103 -10.45 19.78 -15.67
C GLU A 103 -11.01 19.86 -14.23
N SER A 104 -11.79 18.86 -13.81
CA SER A 104 -12.40 18.82 -12.47
C SER A 104 -11.39 18.81 -11.33
N THR A 105 -10.13 18.46 -11.59
CA THR A 105 -9.04 18.52 -10.61
C THR A 105 -8.74 19.97 -10.18
N SER A 106 -9.21 20.99 -10.92
CA SER A 106 -9.15 22.40 -10.52
C SER A 106 -10.05 22.75 -9.33
N LYS A 107 -11.15 22.01 -9.09
CA LYS A 107 -12.20 22.41 -8.14
C LYS A 107 -11.70 22.60 -6.70
N PRO A 108 -10.86 21.72 -6.12
CA PRO A 108 -10.31 21.94 -4.78
C PRO A 108 -9.46 23.21 -4.66
N PHE A 109 -8.70 23.56 -5.72
CA PHE A 109 -7.90 24.80 -5.74
C PHE A 109 -8.80 26.03 -5.76
N THR A 110 -9.85 26.03 -6.59
CA THR A 110 -10.85 27.10 -6.60
C THR A 110 -11.54 27.22 -5.24
N ALA A 111 -11.91 26.10 -4.61
CA ALA A 111 -12.52 26.09 -3.28
C ALA A 111 -11.57 26.70 -2.21
N ALA A 112 -10.29 26.36 -2.24
CA ALA A 112 -9.29 26.91 -1.32
C ALA A 112 -9.06 28.42 -1.49
N LEU A 113 -9.39 29.00 -2.64
CA LEU A 113 -9.28 30.44 -2.88
C LEU A 113 -10.49 31.25 -2.36
N VAL A 114 -11.63 30.60 -2.16
CA VAL A 114 -12.90 31.28 -1.80
C VAL A 114 -13.36 31.01 -0.36
N ILE A 115 -12.63 30.16 0.37
CA ILE A 115 -12.85 29.82 1.79
C ILE A 115 -11.75 30.47 2.62
#